data_AF-A0A7S3ERS7-F1
#
_entry.id   AF-A0A7S3ERS7-F1
#
_cell.length_a   1.000
_cell.length_b   1.000
_cell.length_c   1.000
_cell.angle_alpha   90.00
_cell.angle_beta   90.00
_cell.angle_gamma   90.00
#
_symmetry.space_group_name_H-M   'P 1'
#
loop_
_entity.id
_entity.type
_entity.pdbx_description
1 polymer ?
#
loop_
_entity_poly.entity_id
_entity_poly.type
_entity_poly.pdbx_seq_one_letter_code
_entity_poly.pdbx_strand_id
1 'polypeptide(L)'
;RPPHCLFTHVAMGRGVLHRPLFHILLGPTLERFFAPEAVAFALGSGDSLLSDLSGRFFCWLLFYGAILIFYHTSAPMIRRWCERKYPNAPTSAVPQKLVDNMIEVSRLAFPMYVTVPLLTDLFQIKGWAASCDSIEECGGPVRAVLGCIAYFFALEAIIFFDHYYLLHKWDVGKRLGQHAYHHVYKYADQLNAFSGYSFAPQDGWSQGMALPLATLFVPVPIAFVYSMEILTGLWTLYIHTDIAPLPWPLMGCDYHYIHHRYNWYNFGFMTLLFDTIFKTVKHPRKDAVALSRGALPMSAMDKKRSAELTEAILQKRGREALRSDDAAGNEGRGGKVD
;
A
#
# COMPACT_ATOMS: atom_id res chain seq x y z
N ARG A 1 -12.73 31.78 -41.57
CA ARG A 1 -12.05 31.19 -40.39
C ARG A 1 -12.86 31.48 -39.14
N PRO A 2 -13.60 30.51 -38.59
CA PRO A 2 -13.88 30.41 -37.17
C PRO A 2 -12.91 29.40 -36.52
N PRO A 3 -12.73 29.43 -35.19
CA PRO A 3 -11.62 28.77 -34.52
C PRO A 3 -11.84 27.26 -34.42
N HIS A 4 -10.75 26.52 -34.61
CA HIS A 4 -10.66 25.08 -34.41
C HIS A 4 -10.93 24.74 -32.93
N CYS A 5 -12.12 24.23 -32.65
CA CYS A 5 -12.43 23.56 -31.39
C CYS A 5 -11.77 22.19 -31.42
N LEU A 6 -10.55 22.10 -30.90
CA LEU A 6 -9.76 20.87 -30.78
C LEU A 6 -10.20 20.10 -29.52
N PHE A 7 -11.43 19.61 -29.55
CA PHE A 7 -11.88 18.51 -28.70
C PHE A 7 -12.71 17.59 -29.58
N THR A 8 -12.02 16.85 -30.45
CA THR A 8 -12.60 15.66 -31.06
C THR A 8 -12.87 14.67 -29.93
N HIS A 9 -14.13 14.64 -29.49
CA HIS A 9 -14.73 13.49 -28.84
C HIS A 9 -14.39 12.25 -29.66
N VAL A 10 -13.39 11.50 -29.23
CA VAL A 10 -13.27 10.10 -29.60
C VAL A 10 -14.41 9.40 -28.86
N ALA A 11 -15.58 9.36 -29.50
CA ALA A 11 -16.62 8.41 -29.17
C ALA A 11 -16.05 7.02 -29.50
N MET A 12 -15.30 6.43 -28.56
CA MET A 12 -15.03 5.01 -28.59
C MET A 12 -16.35 4.32 -28.31
N GLY A 13 -16.84 3.54 -29.28
CA GLY A 13 -17.96 2.64 -29.08
C GLY A 13 -17.63 1.61 -27.99
N ARG A 14 -17.91 1.93 -26.73
CA ARG A 14 -17.83 1.01 -25.60
C ARG A 14 -19.14 0.21 -25.54
N GLY A 15 -19.29 -0.70 -26.49
CA GLY A 15 -20.43 -1.63 -26.60
C GLY A 15 -20.16 -3.03 -26.00
N VAL A 16 -18.97 -3.27 -25.43
CA VAL A 16 -18.64 -4.52 -24.76
C VAL A 16 -18.47 -4.21 -23.28
N LEU A 17 -19.44 -4.63 -22.45
CA LEU A 17 -19.26 -4.69 -21.01
C LEU A 17 -18.07 -5.62 -20.73
N HIS A 18 -17.01 -5.12 -20.10
CA HIS A 18 -15.87 -5.96 -19.74
C HIS A 18 -16.35 -7.06 -18.78
N ARG A 19 -15.91 -8.30 -19.01
CA ARG A 19 -16.25 -9.43 -18.13
C ARG A 19 -15.53 -9.28 -16.79
N PRO A 20 -16.11 -9.76 -15.68
CA PRO A 20 -15.42 -9.77 -14.40
C PRO A 20 -14.09 -10.52 -14.45
N LEU A 21 -13.06 -10.00 -13.76
CA LEU A 21 -11.71 -10.57 -13.73
C LEU A 21 -11.73 -12.08 -13.47
N PHE A 22 -12.46 -12.52 -12.46
CA PHE A 22 -12.49 -13.93 -12.09
C PHE A 22 -13.32 -14.79 -13.06
N HIS A 23 -14.22 -14.21 -13.85
CA HIS A 23 -14.78 -14.93 -15.00
C HIS A 23 -13.70 -15.17 -16.06
N ILE A 24 -12.91 -14.14 -16.38
CA ILE A 24 -11.80 -14.28 -17.34
C ILE A 24 -10.81 -15.36 -16.87
N LEU A 25 -10.44 -15.34 -15.60
CA LEU A 25 -9.42 -16.24 -15.04
C LEU A 25 -9.92 -17.67 -14.79
N LEU A 26 -11.16 -17.83 -14.28
CA LEU A 26 -11.64 -19.11 -13.76
C LEU A 26 -12.82 -19.69 -14.56
N GLY A 27 -13.54 -18.85 -15.30
CA GLY A 27 -14.74 -19.25 -16.05
C GLY A 27 -14.50 -20.43 -16.99
N PRO A 28 -13.51 -20.38 -17.90
CA PRO A 28 -13.24 -21.49 -18.83
C PRO A 28 -12.93 -22.83 -18.15
N THR A 29 -12.46 -22.80 -16.90
CA THR A 29 -12.22 -24.01 -16.10
C THR A 29 -13.49 -24.45 -15.38
N LEU A 30 -14.22 -23.52 -14.75
CA LEU A 30 -15.44 -23.82 -14.00
C LEU A 30 -16.58 -24.29 -14.89
N GLU A 31 -16.71 -23.73 -16.10
CA GLU A 31 -17.72 -24.10 -17.12
C GLU A 31 -17.54 -25.55 -17.62
N ARG A 32 -16.40 -26.21 -17.33
CA ARG A 32 -16.21 -27.65 -17.60
C ARG A 32 -16.94 -28.55 -16.60
N PHE A 33 -17.26 -28.01 -15.43
CA PHE A 33 -17.83 -28.77 -14.31
C PHE A 33 -19.23 -28.29 -13.92
N PHE A 34 -19.58 -27.04 -14.26
CA PHE A 34 -20.84 -26.41 -13.90
C PHE A 34 -21.50 -25.77 -15.13
N ALA A 35 -22.83 -25.60 -15.08
CA ALA A 35 -23.59 -24.95 -16.14
C ALA A 35 -23.11 -23.50 -16.35
N PRO A 36 -22.95 -23.03 -17.61
CA PRO A 36 -22.46 -21.67 -17.90
C PRO A 36 -23.25 -20.56 -17.22
N GLU A 37 -24.57 -20.71 -17.09
CA GLU A 37 -25.43 -19.72 -16.43
C GLU A 37 -25.14 -19.65 -14.92
N ALA A 38 -24.85 -20.79 -14.29
CA ALA A 38 -24.48 -20.85 -12.89
C ALA A 38 -23.10 -20.21 -12.64
N VAL A 39 -22.15 -20.45 -13.54
CA VAL A 39 -20.83 -19.81 -13.49
C VAL A 39 -20.94 -18.29 -13.70
N ALA A 40 -21.71 -17.87 -14.71
CA ALA A 40 -21.98 -16.45 -14.98
C ALA A 40 -22.64 -15.75 -13.80
N PHE A 41 -23.61 -16.39 -13.15
CA PHE A 41 -24.23 -15.88 -11.93
C PHE A 41 -23.21 -15.75 -10.78
N ALA A 42 -22.45 -16.82 -10.52
CA ALA A 42 -21.50 -16.86 -9.40
C ALA A 42 -20.39 -15.81 -9.54
N LEU A 43 -19.87 -15.63 -10.77
CA LEU A 43 -18.77 -14.73 -11.08
C LEU A 43 -19.23 -13.31 -11.47
N GLY A 44 -20.55 -13.07 -11.51
CA GLY A 44 -21.15 -11.76 -11.72
C GLY A 44 -21.14 -11.25 -13.16
N SER A 45 -21.10 -12.16 -14.14
CA SER A 45 -21.28 -11.80 -15.56
C SER A 45 -22.71 -11.99 -16.07
N GLY A 46 -23.64 -12.48 -15.24
CA GLY A 46 -25.06 -12.58 -15.61
C GLY A 46 -25.79 -11.24 -15.51
N ASP A 47 -26.94 -11.13 -16.18
CA ASP A 47 -27.68 -9.87 -16.40
C ASP A 47 -28.52 -9.36 -15.21
N SER A 48 -28.31 -9.88 -14.01
CA SER A 48 -29.10 -9.50 -12.82
C SER A 48 -28.25 -8.80 -11.76
N LEU A 49 -28.89 -7.92 -10.97
CA LEU A 49 -28.25 -7.30 -9.81
C LEU A 49 -27.72 -8.34 -8.83
N LEU A 50 -28.45 -9.45 -8.63
CA LEU A 50 -28.04 -10.52 -7.74
C LEU A 50 -26.77 -11.23 -8.24
N SER A 51 -26.64 -11.40 -9.56
CA SER A 51 -25.41 -11.89 -10.20
C SER A 51 -24.25 -10.93 -9.95
N ASP A 52 -24.41 -9.62 -10.21
CA ASP A 52 -23.34 -8.63 -9.94
C ASP A 52 -22.90 -8.68 -8.47
N LEU A 53 -23.85 -8.69 -7.51
CA LEU A 53 -23.55 -8.82 -6.08
C LEU A 53 -22.82 -10.13 -5.74
N SER A 54 -23.26 -11.26 -6.31
CA SER A 54 -22.57 -12.55 -6.14
C SER A 54 -21.13 -12.48 -6.63
N GLY A 55 -20.92 -11.93 -7.82
CA GLY A 55 -19.58 -11.75 -8.40
C GLY A 55 -18.70 -10.84 -7.56
N ARG A 56 -19.22 -9.72 -7.03
CA ARG A 56 -18.45 -8.85 -6.13
C ARG A 56 -18.05 -9.56 -4.84
N PHE A 57 -18.97 -10.31 -4.25
CA PHE A 57 -18.67 -11.07 -3.05
C PHE A 57 -17.64 -12.18 -3.31
N PHE A 58 -17.77 -12.91 -4.41
CA PHE A 58 -16.81 -13.93 -4.82
C PHE A 58 -15.42 -13.33 -5.10
N CYS A 59 -15.38 -12.20 -5.82
CA CYS A 59 -14.16 -11.43 -6.09
C CYS A 59 -13.49 -10.97 -4.79
N TRP A 60 -14.26 -10.43 -3.84
CA TRP A 60 -13.78 -10.07 -2.51
C TRP A 60 -13.21 -11.26 -1.75
N LEU A 61 -13.89 -12.42 -1.76
CA LEU A 61 -13.40 -13.64 -1.11
C LEU A 61 -12.06 -14.11 -1.66
N LEU A 62 -11.89 -14.07 -3.00
CA LEU A 62 -10.65 -14.47 -3.64
C LEU A 62 -9.50 -13.51 -3.32
N PHE A 63 -9.73 -12.20 -3.36
CA PHE A 63 -8.70 -11.24 -2.95
C PHE A 63 -8.40 -11.32 -1.45
N TYR A 64 -9.39 -11.57 -0.61
CA TYR A 64 -9.20 -11.80 0.82
C TYR A 64 -8.35 -13.05 1.09
N GLY A 65 -8.62 -14.16 0.39
CA GLY A 65 -7.76 -15.34 0.43
C GLY A 65 -6.34 -15.04 -0.06
N ALA A 66 -6.22 -14.33 -1.18
CA ALA A 66 -4.93 -13.98 -1.78
C ALA A 66 -4.07 -13.10 -0.87
N ILE A 67 -4.63 -12.06 -0.23
CA ILE A 67 -3.85 -11.21 0.69
C ILE A 67 -3.41 -11.97 1.93
N LEU A 68 -4.25 -12.88 2.44
CA LEU A 68 -3.86 -13.74 3.57
C LEU A 68 -2.70 -14.66 3.18
N ILE A 69 -2.78 -15.32 2.02
CA ILE A 69 -1.70 -16.16 1.51
C ILE A 69 -0.43 -15.33 1.30
N PHE A 70 -0.52 -14.20 0.62
CA PHE A 70 0.60 -13.28 0.37
C PHE A 70 1.26 -12.86 1.69
N TYR A 71 0.49 -12.35 2.65
CA TYR A 71 1.02 -11.87 3.92
C TYR A 71 1.65 -13.00 4.75
N HIS A 72 0.99 -14.17 4.86
CA HIS A 72 1.49 -15.32 5.63
C HIS A 72 2.60 -16.11 4.92
N THR A 73 2.96 -15.74 3.69
CA THR A 73 4.11 -16.33 2.98
C THR A 73 5.25 -15.33 2.87
N SER A 74 5.00 -14.13 2.32
CA SER A 74 6.02 -13.13 2.06
C SER A 74 6.61 -12.52 3.34
N ALA A 75 5.81 -12.16 4.35
CA ALA A 75 6.35 -11.54 5.57
C ALA A 75 7.26 -12.50 6.37
N PRO A 76 6.90 -13.78 6.61
CA PRO A 76 7.81 -14.75 7.20
C PRO A 76 9.07 -15.00 6.37
N MET A 77 8.95 -15.07 5.04
CA MET A 77 10.11 -15.24 4.16
C MET A 77 11.10 -14.09 4.28
N ILE A 78 10.61 -12.84 4.28
CA ILE A 78 11.43 -11.63 4.44
C ILE A 78 12.07 -11.61 5.82
N ARG A 79 11.30 -11.87 6.89
CA ARG A 79 11.84 -11.95 8.26
C ARG A 79 12.97 -12.98 8.36
N ARG A 80 12.75 -14.19 7.85
CA ARG A 80 13.76 -15.26 7.88
C ARG A 80 15.02 -14.89 7.08
N TRP A 81 14.86 -14.15 5.98
CA TRP A 81 16.00 -13.62 5.24
C TRP A 81 16.78 -12.56 6.04
N CYS A 82 16.09 -11.63 6.69
CA CYS A 82 16.69 -10.62 7.57
C CYS A 82 17.45 -11.28 8.72
N GLU A 83 16.82 -12.21 9.45
CA GLU A 83 17.44 -12.92 10.59
C GLU A 83 18.69 -13.70 10.18
N ARG A 84 18.69 -14.32 8.99
CA ARG A 84 19.85 -15.07 8.49
C ARG A 84 20.99 -14.18 8.03
N LYS A 85 20.67 -13.09 7.33
CA LYS A 85 21.69 -12.24 6.69
C LYS A 85 22.21 -11.15 7.62
N TYR A 86 21.36 -10.67 8.53
CA TYR A 86 21.64 -9.61 9.49
C TYR A 86 21.11 -9.99 10.89
N PRO A 87 21.71 -11.01 11.54
CA PRO A 87 21.23 -11.52 12.83
C PRO A 87 21.28 -10.49 13.96
N ASN A 88 22.20 -9.52 13.87
CA ASN A 88 22.38 -8.48 14.89
C ASN A 88 21.52 -7.23 14.63
N ALA A 89 20.79 -7.17 13.52
CA ALA A 89 19.97 -6.02 13.18
C ALA A 89 18.78 -5.88 14.14
N PRO A 90 18.38 -4.65 14.51
CA PRO A 90 17.20 -4.41 15.33
C PRO A 90 15.92 -5.07 14.78
N THR A 91 15.67 -5.02 13.47
CA THR A 91 14.49 -5.64 12.84
C THR A 91 14.44 -7.17 13.03
N SER A 92 15.61 -7.81 13.19
CA SER A 92 15.74 -9.25 13.44
C SER A 92 15.48 -9.61 14.91
N ALA A 93 15.43 -8.61 15.79
CA ALA A 93 15.23 -8.75 17.23
C ALA A 93 13.80 -8.37 17.68
N VAL A 94 12.88 -8.08 16.75
CA VAL A 94 11.49 -7.73 17.07
C VAL A 94 10.84 -8.88 17.88
N PRO A 95 10.30 -8.62 19.08
CA PRO A 95 9.72 -9.67 19.93
C PRO A 95 8.52 -10.37 19.27
N GLN A 96 8.41 -11.69 19.43
CA GLN A 96 7.31 -12.46 18.81
C GLN A 96 5.92 -11.97 19.23
N LYS A 97 5.73 -11.58 20.50
CA LYS A 97 4.46 -11.00 20.96
C LYS A 97 4.05 -9.74 20.18
N LEU A 98 5.02 -8.92 19.81
CA LEU A 98 4.79 -7.71 19.02
C LEU A 98 4.43 -8.07 17.57
N VAL A 99 5.10 -9.09 17.00
CA VAL A 99 4.74 -9.66 15.69
C VAL A 99 3.33 -10.24 15.68
N ASP A 100 2.92 -10.97 16.72
CA ASP A 100 1.58 -11.52 16.84
C ASP A 100 0.52 -10.40 16.87
N ASN A 101 0.80 -9.31 17.58
CA ASN A 101 -0.04 -8.12 17.56
C ASN A 101 -0.12 -7.49 16.16
N MET A 102 1.00 -7.35 15.43
CA MET A 102 0.99 -6.84 14.05
C MET A 102 0.15 -7.73 13.13
N ILE A 103 0.24 -9.06 13.27
CA ILE A 103 -0.59 -10.00 12.51
C ILE A 103 -2.07 -9.81 12.82
N GLU A 104 -2.44 -9.65 14.10
CA GLU A 104 -3.81 -9.40 14.53
C GLU A 104 -4.37 -8.11 13.91
N VAL A 105 -3.60 -7.01 13.98
CA VAL A 105 -3.98 -5.70 13.42
C VAL A 105 -4.12 -5.78 11.89
N SER A 106 -3.14 -6.35 11.19
CA SER A 106 -3.19 -6.52 9.73
C SER A 106 -4.42 -7.31 9.28
N ARG A 107 -4.78 -8.39 9.98
CA ARG A 107 -5.98 -9.19 9.68
C ARG A 107 -7.28 -8.40 9.83
N LEU A 108 -7.34 -7.45 10.76
CA LEU A 108 -8.50 -6.57 10.93
C LEU A 108 -8.60 -5.51 9.83
N ALA A 109 -7.49 -5.19 9.16
CA ALA A 109 -7.44 -4.20 8.09
C ALA A 109 -7.76 -4.80 6.71
N PHE A 110 -7.35 -6.05 6.48
CA PHE A 110 -7.50 -6.73 5.18
C PHE A 110 -8.92 -6.72 4.58
N PRO A 111 -10.03 -6.94 5.34
CA PRO A 111 -11.37 -6.90 4.77
C PRO A 111 -11.70 -5.62 3.99
N MET A 112 -11.24 -4.48 4.50
CA MET A 112 -11.41 -3.19 3.82
C MET A 112 -10.37 -3.02 2.72
N TYR A 113 -9.10 -3.35 2.99
CA TYR A 113 -8.01 -3.19 2.04
C TYR A 113 -8.25 -3.95 0.72
N VAL A 114 -8.77 -5.17 0.76
CA VAL A 114 -9.02 -5.96 -0.47
C VAL A 114 -10.17 -5.43 -1.33
N THR A 115 -10.88 -4.38 -0.88
CA THR A 115 -11.80 -3.66 -1.76
C THR A 115 -11.06 -2.81 -2.79
N VAL A 116 -9.78 -2.48 -2.59
CA VAL A 116 -8.95 -1.75 -3.56
C VAL A 116 -8.87 -2.47 -4.92
N PRO A 117 -8.39 -3.73 -5.01
CA PRO A 117 -8.37 -4.47 -6.28
C PRO A 117 -9.77 -4.80 -6.80
N LEU A 118 -10.77 -4.95 -5.91
CA LEU A 118 -12.16 -5.10 -6.30
C LEU A 118 -12.68 -3.85 -7.02
N LEU A 119 -12.29 -2.65 -6.58
CA LEU A 119 -12.65 -1.39 -7.24
C LEU A 119 -11.96 -1.26 -8.61
N THR A 120 -10.72 -1.73 -8.76
CA THR A 120 -10.06 -1.84 -10.06
C THR A 120 -10.90 -2.67 -11.03
N ASP A 121 -11.33 -3.86 -10.61
CA ASP A 121 -12.21 -4.74 -11.40
C ASP A 121 -13.58 -4.09 -11.67
N LEU A 122 -14.19 -3.45 -10.67
CA LEU A 122 -15.47 -2.76 -10.81
C LEU A 122 -15.40 -1.63 -11.85
N PHE A 123 -14.35 -0.81 -11.80
CA PHE A 123 -14.18 0.31 -12.73
C PHE A 123 -14.03 -0.18 -14.16
N GLN A 124 -13.38 -1.33 -14.37
CA GLN A 124 -13.29 -1.97 -15.68
C GLN A 124 -14.65 -2.45 -16.18
N ILE A 125 -15.39 -3.20 -15.36
CA ILE A 125 -16.68 -3.80 -15.76
C ILE A 125 -17.72 -2.72 -16.07
N LYS A 126 -17.74 -1.63 -15.28
CA LYS A 126 -18.65 -0.51 -15.54
C LYS A 126 -18.19 0.40 -16.69
N GLY A 127 -17.02 0.12 -17.29
CA GLY A 127 -16.44 0.93 -18.35
C GLY A 127 -16.07 2.33 -17.89
N TRP A 128 -15.77 2.52 -16.61
CA TRP A 128 -15.30 3.78 -16.02
C TRP A 128 -13.79 3.94 -16.18
N ALA A 129 -13.05 2.85 -16.20
CA ALA A 129 -11.61 2.88 -16.36
C ALA A 129 -11.20 3.28 -17.79
N ALA A 130 -10.07 3.97 -17.88
CA ALA A 130 -9.33 4.27 -19.11
C ALA A 130 -8.30 3.18 -19.43
N SER A 131 -8.06 2.23 -18.52
CA SER A 131 -7.12 1.12 -18.73
C SER A 131 -7.53 0.25 -19.92
N CYS A 132 -6.52 -0.29 -20.59
CA CYS A 132 -6.67 -1.07 -21.82
C CYS A 132 -6.47 -2.56 -21.51
N ASP A 133 -7.18 -3.43 -22.22
CA ASP A 133 -7.02 -4.89 -22.10
C ASP A 133 -5.74 -5.38 -22.79
N SER A 134 -5.21 -4.61 -23.76
CA SER A 134 -3.98 -4.93 -24.48
C SER A 134 -3.10 -3.71 -24.77
N ILE A 135 -1.86 -3.96 -25.18
CA ILE A 135 -0.92 -2.92 -25.62
C ILE A 135 -1.44 -2.20 -26.86
N GLU A 136 -2.06 -2.95 -27.77
CA GLU A 136 -2.63 -2.45 -29.02
C GLU A 136 -3.81 -1.51 -28.76
N GLU A 137 -4.68 -1.84 -27.79
CA GLU A 137 -5.80 -0.99 -27.39
C GLU A 137 -5.33 0.32 -26.73
N CYS A 138 -4.20 0.28 -26.02
CA CYS A 138 -3.51 1.50 -25.56
C CYS A 138 -2.91 2.34 -26.71
N GLY A 139 -3.07 1.93 -27.97
CA GLY A 139 -2.54 2.61 -29.15
C GLY A 139 -1.09 2.26 -29.48
N GLY A 140 -0.67 1.05 -29.11
CA GLY A 140 0.65 0.49 -29.42
C GLY A 140 1.69 0.67 -28.30
N PRO A 141 2.87 0.05 -28.45
CA PRO A 141 3.85 -0.11 -27.38
C PRO A 141 4.36 1.21 -26.81
N VAL A 142 4.57 2.22 -27.65
CA VAL A 142 5.05 3.54 -27.20
C VAL A 142 4.03 4.21 -26.27
N ARG A 143 2.75 4.21 -26.65
CA ARG A 143 1.68 4.81 -25.83
C ARG A 143 1.46 4.01 -24.54
N ALA A 144 1.54 2.68 -24.60
CA ALA A 144 1.46 1.83 -23.42
C ALA A 144 2.58 2.15 -22.40
N VAL A 145 3.82 2.30 -22.86
CA VAL A 145 4.95 2.67 -21.97
C VAL A 145 4.76 4.07 -21.36
N LEU A 146 4.34 5.05 -22.16
CA LEU A 146 4.02 6.38 -21.65
C LEU A 146 2.86 6.34 -20.64
N GLY A 147 1.86 5.50 -20.89
CA GLY A 147 0.76 5.21 -19.97
C GLY A 147 1.23 4.64 -18.64
N CYS A 148 2.14 3.66 -18.65
CA CYS A 148 2.74 3.11 -17.44
C CYS A 148 3.51 4.18 -16.64
N ILE A 149 4.27 5.04 -17.31
CA ILE A 149 5.00 6.16 -16.67
C ILE A 149 4.02 7.16 -16.06
N ALA A 150 2.99 7.56 -16.81
CA ALA A 150 1.96 8.49 -16.34
C ALA A 150 1.17 7.91 -15.16
N TYR A 151 0.85 6.61 -15.21
CA TYR A 151 0.16 5.90 -14.14
C TYR A 151 1.03 5.87 -12.88
N PHE A 152 2.30 5.49 -13.00
CA PHE A 152 3.24 5.51 -11.87
C PHE A 152 3.39 6.91 -11.26
N PHE A 153 3.51 7.95 -12.10
CA PHE A 153 3.53 9.34 -11.62
C PHE A 153 2.23 9.74 -10.91
N ALA A 154 1.07 9.29 -11.41
CA ALA A 154 -0.21 9.52 -10.74
C ALA A 154 -0.28 8.83 -9.37
N LEU A 155 0.25 7.61 -9.24
CA LEU A 155 0.37 6.92 -7.94
C LEU A 155 1.24 7.71 -6.97
N GLU A 156 2.44 8.12 -7.40
CA GLU A 156 3.34 8.95 -6.58
C GLU A 156 2.65 10.21 -6.07
N ALA A 157 1.89 10.89 -6.93
CA ALA A 157 1.16 12.09 -6.59
C ALA A 157 0.02 11.81 -5.60
N ILE A 158 -0.91 10.92 -5.95
CA ILE A 158 -2.12 10.66 -5.15
C ILE A 158 -1.73 10.13 -3.77
N ILE A 159 -0.80 9.17 -3.70
CA ILE A 159 -0.33 8.61 -2.43
C ILE A 159 0.37 9.69 -1.61
N PHE A 160 1.21 10.53 -2.21
CA PHE A 160 1.83 11.64 -1.45
C PHE A 160 0.78 12.60 -0.88
N PHE A 161 -0.25 12.97 -1.65
CA PHE A 161 -1.30 13.86 -1.15
C PHE A 161 -2.14 13.20 -0.05
N ASP A 162 -2.51 11.92 -0.22
CA ASP A 162 -3.19 11.16 0.82
C ASP A 162 -2.33 11.10 2.09
N HIS A 163 -1.11 10.60 1.96
CA HIS A 163 -0.21 10.36 3.07
C HIS A 163 0.17 11.68 3.78
N TYR A 164 0.64 12.69 3.07
CA TYR A 164 1.04 13.95 3.70
C TYR A 164 -0.15 14.82 4.10
N TYR A 165 -1.06 15.14 3.17
CA TYR A 165 -2.13 16.10 3.48
C TYR A 165 -3.27 15.48 4.27
N LEU A 166 -3.79 14.33 3.84
CA LEU A 166 -4.93 13.71 4.53
C LEU A 166 -4.49 13.09 5.86
N LEU A 167 -3.50 12.20 5.84
CA LEU A 167 -3.19 11.37 7.00
C LEU A 167 -2.34 12.07 8.06
N HIS A 168 -1.62 13.13 7.67
CA HIS A 168 -0.64 13.80 8.52
C HIS A 168 -0.99 15.28 8.79
N LYS A 169 -1.32 16.05 7.76
CA LYS A 169 -1.50 17.52 7.86
C LYS A 169 -2.87 17.97 8.32
N TRP A 170 -3.94 17.46 7.72
CA TRP A 170 -5.30 17.91 8.00
C TRP A 170 -5.89 17.22 9.23
N ASP A 171 -6.41 18.00 10.17
CA ASP A 171 -6.96 17.46 11.42
C ASP A 171 -8.12 16.50 11.20
N VAL A 172 -8.99 16.78 10.23
CA VAL A 172 -10.10 15.88 9.87
C VAL A 172 -9.56 14.56 9.32
N GLY A 173 -8.56 14.60 8.45
CA GLY A 173 -7.96 13.42 7.86
C GLY A 173 -7.21 12.57 8.88
N LYS A 174 -6.44 13.17 9.80
CA LYS A 174 -5.84 12.46 10.95
C LYS A 174 -6.86 11.69 11.78
N ARG A 175 -8.00 12.33 12.09
CA ARG A 175 -9.08 11.72 12.90
C ARG A 175 -9.76 10.56 12.20
N LEU A 176 -10.01 10.70 10.89
CA LEU A 176 -10.69 9.68 10.10
C LEU A 176 -9.74 8.55 9.70
N GLY A 177 -8.61 8.90 9.09
CA GLY A 177 -7.60 7.97 8.59
C GLY A 177 -6.89 7.19 9.70
N GLN A 178 -6.78 7.75 10.91
CA GLN A 178 -6.20 7.04 12.05
C GLN A 178 -4.76 6.55 11.78
N HIS A 179 -4.00 7.27 10.98
CA HIS A 179 -2.65 6.86 10.58
C HIS A 179 -1.63 6.85 11.72
N ALA A 180 -1.91 7.61 12.78
CA ALA A 180 -1.26 7.49 14.09
C ALA A 180 -1.18 6.04 14.61
N TYR A 181 -2.15 5.19 14.25
CA TYR A 181 -2.19 3.78 14.63
C TYR A 181 -1.06 2.98 13.97
N HIS A 182 -0.66 3.35 12.76
CA HIS A 182 0.45 2.73 12.07
C HIS A 182 1.81 3.19 12.64
N HIS A 183 1.91 4.46 13.05
CA HIS A 183 3.13 5.07 13.60
C HIS A 183 3.43 4.78 15.08
N VAL A 184 2.74 3.81 15.68
CA VAL A 184 3.12 3.38 17.04
C VAL A 184 4.48 2.70 17.06
N TYR A 185 4.91 2.12 15.94
CA TYR A 185 6.21 1.45 15.78
C TYR A 185 7.28 2.47 15.40
N LYS A 186 7.94 3.08 16.40
CA LYS A 186 8.85 4.22 16.18
C LYS A 186 10.32 3.83 16.10
N TYR A 187 10.66 2.64 16.59
CA TYR A 187 12.04 2.19 16.74
C TYR A 187 12.36 1.02 15.81
N ALA A 188 13.62 0.87 15.42
CA ALA A 188 14.04 -0.14 14.44
C ALA A 188 13.80 -1.59 14.94
N ASP A 189 13.79 -1.81 16.26
CA ASP A 189 13.42 -3.09 16.90
C ASP A 189 11.90 -3.27 17.12
N GLN A 190 11.10 -2.37 16.55
CA GLN A 190 9.64 -2.45 16.48
C GLN A 190 9.12 -2.54 15.04
N LEU A 191 10.03 -2.49 14.06
CA LEU A 191 9.68 -2.50 12.63
C LEU A 191 10.23 -3.77 11.99
N ASN A 192 9.36 -4.47 11.27
CA ASN A 192 9.73 -5.55 10.35
C ASN A 192 8.64 -5.71 9.29
N ALA A 193 8.77 -6.70 8.41
CA ALA A 193 7.79 -6.96 7.35
C ALA A 193 6.33 -7.07 7.85
N PHE A 194 6.08 -7.61 9.05
CA PHE A 194 4.71 -7.73 9.59
C PHE A 194 4.10 -6.38 9.97
N SER A 195 4.91 -5.38 10.32
CA SER A 195 4.42 -4.03 10.62
C SER A 195 3.86 -3.31 9.38
N GLY A 196 4.22 -3.75 8.16
CA GLY A 196 3.85 -3.05 6.93
C GLY A 196 2.35 -2.96 6.67
N TYR A 197 1.58 -3.98 7.07
CA TYR A 197 0.12 -3.97 6.97
C TYR A 197 -0.60 -3.67 8.29
N SER A 198 0.16 -3.39 9.35
CA SER A 198 -0.37 -3.13 10.69
C SER A 198 -0.85 -1.68 10.79
N PHE A 199 -1.93 -1.37 10.08
CA PHE A 199 -2.57 -0.05 10.00
C PHE A 199 -4.07 -0.13 10.37
N ALA A 200 -4.69 1.03 10.62
CA ALA A 200 -6.15 1.09 10.70
C ALA A 200 -6.76 0.75 9.33
N PRO A 201 -7.90 0.05 9.22
CA PRO A 201 -8.43 -0.41 7.93
C PRO A 201 -8.55 0.68 6.87
N GLN A 202 -9.00 1.87 7.29
CA GLN A 202 -9.20 3.01 6.41
C GLN A 202 -7.89 3.72 5.99
N ASP A 203 -6.81 3.54 6.74
CA ASP A 203 -5.48 4.10 6.43
C ASP A 203 -4.88 3.44 5.19
N GLY A 204 -4.59 2.13 5.27
CA GLY A 204 -4.05 1.44 4.12
C GLY A 204 -5.03 1.39 2.95
N TRP A 205 -6.35 1.41 3.21
CA TRP A 205 -7.35 1.56 2.15
C TRP A 205 -7.24 2.90 1.43
N SER A 206 -7.14 4.04 2.13
CA SER A 206 -7.06 5.37 1.48
C SER A 206 -5.79 5.50 0.64
N GLN A 207 -4.66 5.03 1.14
CA GLN A 207 -3.42 5.02 0.38
C GLN A 207 -3.52 4.09 -0.85
N GLY A 208 -4.10 2.90 -0.67
CA GLY A 208 -4.31 1.93 -1.75
C GLY A 208 -5.26 2.40 -2.85
N MET A 209 -6.21 3.30 -2.53
CA MET A 209 -7.17 3.85 -3.50
C MET A 209 -6.51 4.55 -4.70
N ALA A 210 -5.26 4.98 -4.59
CA ALA A 210 -4.50 5.51 -5.72
C ALA A 210 -4.48 4.55 -6.93
N LEU A 211 -4.39 3.24 -6.68
CA LEU A 211 -4.34 2.20 -7.71
C LEU A 211 -5.60 2.22 -8.61
N PRO A 212 -6.81 1.99 -8.08
CA PRO A 212 -8.02 2.05 -8.90
C PRO A 212 -8.30 3.47 -9.40
N LEU A 213 -8.08 4.52 -8.61
CA LEU A 213 -8.39 5.90 -9.02
C LEU A 213 -7.56 6.35 -10.23
N ALA A 214 -6.28 5.99 -10.29
CA ALA A 214 -5.43 6.33 -11.43
C ALA A 214 -5.93 5.67 -12.74
N THR A 215 -6.58 4.51 -12.67
CA THR A 215 -7.18 3.88 -13.87
C THR A 215 -8.32 4.68 -14.48
N LEU A 216 -8.98 5.57 -13.72
CA LEU A 216 -10.11 6.35 -14.24
C LEU A 216 -9.70 7.36 -15.32
N PHE A 217 -8.44 7.78 -15.33
CA PHE A 217 -7.97 8.86 -16.21
C PHE A 217 -6.65 8.57 -16.93
N VAL A 218 -5.94 7.49 -16.59
CA VAL A 218 -4.71 7.10 -17.30
C VAL A 218 -4.97 5.87 -18.19
N PRO A 219 -4.80 5.99 -19.51
CA PRO A 219 -4.73 4.82 -20.38
C PRO A 219 -3.47 4.00 -20.09
N VAL A 220 -3.65 2.82 -19.51
CA VAL A 220 -2.56 1.94 -19.08
C VAL A 220 -2.98 0.48 -19.26
N PRO A 221 -2.06 -0.43 -19.65
CA PRO A 221 -2.39 -1.86 -19.73
C PRO A 221 -2.84 -2.39 -18.36
N ILE A 222 -3.99 -3.07 -18.31
CA ILE A 222 -4.56 -3.58 -17.06
C ILE A 222 -3.63 -4.58 -16.35
N ALA A 223 -2.82 -5.33 -17.11
CA ALA A 223 -1.80 -6.20 -16.55
C ALA A 223 -0.73 -5.44 -15.74
N PHE A 224 -0.39 -4.21 -16.15
CA PHE A 224 0.54 -3.35 -15.41
C PHE A 224 -0.08 -2.86 -14.10
N VAL A 225 -1.37 -2.51 -14.11
CA VAL A 225 -2.12 -2.12 -12.91
C VAL A 225 -2.07 -3.22 -11.84
N TYR A 226 -2.49 -4.45 -12.18
CA TYR A 226 -2.45 -5.57 -11.24
C TYR A 226 -1.03 -5.95 -10.80
N SER A 227 -0.03 -5.80 -11.70
CA SER A 227 1.38 -5.97 -11.33
C SER A 227 1.81 -4.94 -10.29
N MET A 228 1.39 -3.68 -10.45
CA MET A 228 1.66 -2.62 -9.47
C MET A 228 0.97 -2.88 -8.13
N GLU A 229 -0.21 -3.47 -8.09
CA GLU A 229 -0.85 -3.86 -6.82
C GLU A 229 0.02 -4.87 -6.03
N ILE A 230 0.54 -5.90 -6.71
CA ILE A 230 1.42 -6.90 -6.09
C ILE A 230 2.76 -6.28 -5.67
N LEU A 231 3.36 -5.47 -6.53
CA LEU A 231 4.63 -4.79 -6.23
C LEU A 231 4.48 -3.79 -5.09
N THR A 232 3.34 -3.11 -4.98
CA THR A 232 3.00 -2.23 -3.85
C THR A 232 2.94 -3.01 -2.55
N GLY A 233 2.36 -4.21 -2.56
CA GLY A 233 2.36 -5.08 -1.39
C GLY A 233 3.75 -5.52 -0.97
N LEU A 234 4.60 -5.93 -1.93
CA LEU A 234 5.99 -6.29 -1.64
C LEU A 234 6.79 -5.09 -1.14
N TRP A 235 6.60 -3.92 -1.75
CA TRP A 235 7.20 -2.66 -1.32
C TRP A 235 6.82 -2.32 0.12
N THR A 236 5.53 -2.44 0.47
CA THR A 236 5.00 -2.23 1.81
C THR A 236 5.71 -3.10 2.83
N LEU A 237 5.92 -4.40 2.55
CA LEU A 237 6.68 -5.27 3.47
C LEU A 237 8.17 -4.88 3.54
N TYR A 238 8.77 -4.54 2.41
CA TYR A 238 10.19 -4.23 2.27
C TYR A 238 10.60 -2.96 3.04
N ILE A 239 9.88 -1.84 2.87
CA ILE A 239 10.26 -0.55 3.47
C ILE A 239 10.23 -0.56 5.00
N HIS A 240 9.51 -1.51 5.61
CA HIS A 240 9.45 -1.70 7.07
C HIS A 240 10.57 -2.58 7.64
N THR A 241 11.53 -3.03 6.81
CA THR A 241 12.65 -3.85 7.30
C THR A 241 13.85 -3.02 7.76
N ASP A 242 14.03 -1.79 7.30
CA ASP A 242 15.20 -0.92 7.56
C ASP A 242 16.58 -1.52 7.16
N ILE A 243 16.64 -2.65 6.47
CA ILE A 243 17.91 -3.38 6.21
C ILE A 243 18.63 -2.99 4.92
N ALA A 244 17.86 -2.73 3.87
CA ALA A 244 18.35 -2.67 2.49
C ALA A 244 17.97 -1.32 1.87
N PRO A 245 18.70 -0.24 2.20
CA PRO A 245 18.42 1.08 1.63
C PRO A 245 18.57 1.07 0.10
N LEU A 246 17.83 1.94 -0.56
CA LEU A 246 17.88 2.09 -2.02
C LEU A 246 18.67 3.36 -2.39
N PRO A 247 19.28 3.40 -3.58
CA PRO A 247 19.96 4.59 -4.05
C PRO A 247 18.96 5.74 -4.23
N TRP A 248 19.44 6.97 -4.03
CA TRP A 248 18.68 8.16 -4.40
C TRP A 248 18.29 8.12 -5.89
N PRO A 249 17.07 8.49 -6.29
CA PRO A 249 16.02 9.17 -5.51
C PRO A 249 14.90 8.24 -4.97
N LEU A 250 15.17 6.96 -4.70
CA LEU A 250 14.14 6.02 -4.24
C LEU A 250 13.82 6.20 -2.75
N MET A 251 12.55 6.07 -2.39
CA MET A 251 12.04 6.12 -1.01
C MET A 251 12.32 4.79 -0.28
N GLY A 252 13.60 4.49 -0.03
CA GLY A 252 14.02 3.23 0.59
C GLY A 252 13.55 3.06 2.04
N CYS A 253 13.79 1.87 2.58
CA CYS A 253 13.45 1.53 3.97
C CYS A 253 14.08 2.47 5.02
N ASP A 254 15.22 3.07 4.70
CA ASP A 254 15.94 4.03 5.53
C ASP A 254 15.23 5.40 5.62
N TYR A 255 14.64 5.86 4.51
CA TYR A 255 13.80 7.06 4.53
C TYR A 255 12.46 6.79 5.22
N HIS A 256 11.85 5.62 4.98
CA HIS A 256 10.60 5.22 5.63
C HIS A 256 10.77 5.00 7.14
N TYR A 257 11.93 4.51 7.59
CA TYR A 257 12.26 4.45 9.01
C TYR A 257 12.27 5.84 9.65
N ILE A 258 12.86 6.85 8.99
CA ILE A 258 12.82 8.25 9.44
C ILE A 258 11.38 8.76 9.53
N HIS A 259 10.55 8.39 8.54
CA HIS A 259 9.14 8.72 8.55
C HIS A 259 8.45 8.18 9.81
N HIS A 260 8.56 6.89 10.13
CA HIS A 260 8.03 6.32 11.38
C HIS A 260 8.64 6.92 12.65
N ARG A 261 9.93 7.28 12.61
CA ARG A 261 10.64 7.79 13.80
C ARG A 261 10.20 9.19 14.20
N TYR A 262 9.87 10.04 13.23
CA TYR A 262 9.61 11.48 13.42
C TYR A 262 8.23 11.93 12.94
N ASN A 263 7.50 11.10 12.21
CA ASN A 263 6.18 11.33 11.61
C ASN A 263 6.08 12.48 10.60
N TRP A 264 7.07 13.37 10.49
CA TRP A 264 6.95 14.65 9.77
C TRP A 264 7.81 14.82 8.52
N TYR A 265 8.33 13.71 7.99
CA TYR A 265 9.21 13.71 6.82
C TYR A 265 8.95 12.47 5.96
N ASN A 266 9.36 12.53 4.69
CA ASN A 266 9.43 11.39 3.77
C ASN A 266 8.07 10.67 3.56
N PHE A 267 7.10 11.34 2.94
CA PHE A 267 5.73 10.83 2.72
C PHE A 267 5.51 10.17 1.35
N GLY A 268 6.46 10.30 0.43
CA GLY A 268 6.40 9.76 -0.92
C GLY A 268 6.25 8.24 -0.96
N PHE A 269 5.79 7.73 -2.10
CA PHE A 269 5.45 6.32 -2.27
C PHE A 269 6.69 5.45 -2.53
N MET A 270 7.21 5.46 -3.76
CA MET A 270 8.41 4.73 -4.17
C MET A 270 9.58 5.67 -4.46
N THR A 271 9.34 6.96 -4.65
CA THR A 271 10.38 7.97 -4.90
C THR A 271 10.29 9.15 -3.93
N LEU A 272 11.39 9.90 -3.84
CA LEU A 272 11.48 11.17 -3.09
C LEU A 272 10.98 12.37 -3.91
N LEU A 273 10.36 12.17 -5.07
CA LEU A 273 10.01 13.24 -6.00
C LEU A 273 9.11 14.30 -5.35
N PHE A 274 7.96 13.89 -4.83
CA PHE A 274 7.01 14.81 -4.20
C PHE A 274 7.55 15.36 -2.89
N ASP A 275 8.28 14.58 -2.09
CA ASP A 275 8.94 15.13 -0.90
C ASP A 275 9.95 16.22 -1.26
N THR A 276 10.67 16.09 -2.37
CA THR A 276 11.63 17.09 -2.84
C THR A 276 10.91 18.36 -3.25
N ILE A 277 9.80 18.23 -4.00
CA ILE A 277 8.97 19.36 -4.43
C ILE A 277 8.36 20.10 -3.23
N PHE A 278 7.82 19.36 -2.25
CA PHE A 278 7.13 19.90 -1.09
C PHE A 278 8.04 20.17 0.12
N LYS A 279 9.35 19.93 -0.02
CA LYS A 279 10.38 20.16 1.01
C LYS A 279 10.16 19.38 2.30
N THR A 280 9.71 18.14 2.18
CA THR A 280 9.50 17.20 3.30
C THR A 280 10.57 16.10 3.37
N VAL A 281 11.60 16.13 2.52
CA VAL A 281 12.71 15.16 2.57
C VAL A 281 13.55 15.37 3.84
N LYS A 282 13.82 14.26 4.53
CA LYS A 282 14.87 14.16 5.55
C LYS A 282 15.76 12.97 5.24
N HIS A 283 17.01 13.26 4.90
CA HIS A 283 17.99 12.25 4.53
C HIS A 283 18.49 11.43 5.73
N PRO A 284 18.75 10.12 5.53
CA PRO A 284 19.47 9.28 6.47
C PRO A 284 20.83 9.86 6.87
N ARG A 285 21.17 9.69 8.15
CA ARG A 285 22.51 10.03 8.66
C ARG A 285 23.55 9.05 8.11
N LYS A 286 24.82 9.45 8.12
CA LYS A 286 25.94 8.62 7.63
C LYS A 286 26.05 7.26 8.36
N ASP A 287 25.65 7.20 9.62
CA ASP A 287 25.70 6.00 10.45
C ASP A 287 24.43 5.12 10.37
N ALA A 288 23.41 5.53 9.60
CA ALA A 288 22.11 4.85 9.55
C ALA A 288 22.21 3.37 9.15
N VAL A 289 22.99 3.06 8.12
CA VAL A 289 23.17 1.67 7.65
C VAL A 289 23.90 0.80 8.67
N ALA A 290 24.86 1.37 9.40
CA ALA A 290 25.58 0.65 10.43
C ALA A 290 24.67 0.34 11.63
N LEU A 291 23.79 1.28 12.00
CA LEU A 291 22.75 1.08 13.02
C LEU A 291 21.72 0.04 12.59
N SER A 292 21.17 0.17 11.38
CA SER A 292 20.08 -0.70 10.92
C SER A 292 20.51 -2.15 10.72
N ARG A 293 21.77 -2.38 10.34
CA ARG A 293 22.37 -3.73 10.22
C ARG A 293 22.95 -4.27 11.53
N GLY A 294 22.89 -3.50 12.62
CA GLY A 294 23.40 -3.92 13.93
C GLY A 294 24.93 -3.91 14.06
N ALA A 295 25.65 -3.23 13.16
CA ALA A 295 27.08 -2.98 13.31
C ALA A 295 27.38 -1.93 14.39
N LEU A 296 26.45 -0.97 14.57
CA LEU A 296 26.40 -0.07 15.72
C LEU A 296 25.18 -0.40 16.58
N PRO A 297 25.31 -0.38 17.91
CA PRO A 297 24.18 -0.65 18.78
C PRO A 297 23.22 0.54 18.80
N MET A 298 21.92 0.25 18.97
CA MET A 298 20.96 1.27 19.38
C MET A 298 21.39 1.94 20.68
N SER A 299 21.13 3.24 20.82
CA SER A 299 21.44 3.99 22.03
C SER A 299 20.72 3.39 23.25
N ALA A 300 21.31 3.49 24.44
CA ALA A 300 20.66 3.00 25.67
C ALA A 300 19.30 3.68 25.92
N MET A 301 19.17 4.95 25.52
CA MET A 301 17.93 5.70 25.62
C MET A 301 16.86 5.17 24.66
N ASP A 302 17.21 4.91 23.40
CA ASP A 302 16.26 4.37 22.42
C ASP A 302 15.84 2.95 22.78
N LYS A 303 16.75 2.10 23.29
CA LYS A 303 16.40 0.77 23.82
C LYS A 303 15.38 0.85 24.96
N LYS A 304 15.59 1.76 25.91
CA LYS A 304 14.66 1.97 27.03
C LYS A 304 13.29 2.43 26.53
N ARG A 305 13.25 3.43 25.67
CA ARG A 305 12.00 3.98 25.12
C ARG A 305 11.26 2.96 24.24
N SER A 306 11.99 2.17 23.46
CA SER A 306 11.43 1.08 22.66
C SER A 306 10.78 0.02 23.54
N ALA A 307 11.43 -0.39 24.63
CA ALA A 307 10.87 -1.34 25.58
C ALA A 307 9.59 -0.81 26.25
N GLU A 308 9.61 0.43 26.75
CA GLU A 308 8.45 1.09 27.36
C GLU A 308 7.26 1.19 26.38
N LEU A 309 7.52 1.60 25.14
CA LEU A 309 6.50 1.73 24.10
C LEU A 309 5.95 0.35 23.66
N THR A 310 6.81 -0.65 23.55
CA THR A 310 6.40 -2.02 23.21
C THR A 310 5.47 -2.58 24.28
N GLU A 311 5.79 -2.38 25.55
CA GLU A 311 4.92 -2.80 26.66
C GLU A 311 3.56 -2.08 26.62
N ALA A 312 3.56 -0.76 26.37
CA ALA A 312 2.32 0.01 26.24
C ALA A 312 1.42 -0.46 25.07
N ILE A 313 2.01 -0.77 23.91
CA ILE A 313 1.32 -1.37 22.76
C ILE A 313 0.70 -2.71 23.17
N LEU A 314 1.48 -3.58 23.81
CA LEU A 314 1.04 -4.93 24.18
C LEU A 314 0.00 -4.94 25.30
N GLN A 315 -0.04 -3.94 26.18
CA GLN A 315 -1.04 -3.85 27.25
C GLN A 315 -2.45 -3.61 26.71
N LYS A 316 -2.60 -2.79 25.68
CA LYS A 316 -3.92 -2.48 25.15
C LYS A 316 -4.36 -3.50 24.08
N ARG A 317 -3.44 -4.20 23.39
CA ARG A 317 -3.65 -5.22 22.32
C ARG A 317 -4.55 -4.79 21.15
N GLY A 318 -4.35 -5.40 19.98
CA GLY A 318 -5.25 -5.23 18.83
C GLY A 318 -5.45 -3.77 18.42
N ARG A 319 -6.70 -3.32 18.25
CA ARG A 319 -7.00 -1.91 17.93
C ARG A 319 -6.83 -0.95 19.11
N GLU A 320 -6.84 -1.44 20.34
CA GLU A 320 -6.69 -0.61 21.54
C GLU A 320 -5.21 -0.29 21.81
N ALA A 321 -4.28 -1.20 21.44
CA ALA A 321 -2.82 -0.98 21.36
C ALA A 321 -2.42 0.33 20.68
N LEU A 322 -3.27 0.80 19.77
CA LEU A 322 -2.93 1.80 18.77
C LEU A 322 -3.55 3.18 19.05
N ARG A 323 -4.31 3.33 20.14
CA ARG A 323 -4.96 4.59 20.57
C ARG A 323 -4.10 5.47 21.49
N SER A 324 -2.79 5.23 21.63
CA SER A 324 -1.96 6.08 22.48
C SER A 324 -1.79 7.48 21.88
N ASP A 325 -2.19 8.50 22.64
CA ASP A 325 -2.04 9.94 22.34
C ASP A 325 -0.58 10.37 22.03
N ASP A 326 0.40 9.49 22.29
CA ASP A 326 1.82 9.69 21.99
C ASP A 326 2.16 9.69 20.49
N ALA A 327 1.22 9.32 19.61
CA ALA A 327 1.43 9.37 18.16
C ALA A 327 1.56 10.80 17.60
N ALA A 328 1.05 11.80 18.33
CA ALA A 328 1.04 13.20 17.91
C ALA A 328 2.06 14.10 18.64
N GLY A 329 2.87 13.59 19.58
CA GLY A 329 3.68 14.42 20.47
C GLY A 329 5.17 14.09 20.45
N ASN A 330 5.96 14.67 19.55
CA ASN A 330 7.40 14.80 19.77
C ASN A 330 7.98 16.16 19.32
N GLU A 331 7.15 17.14 19.02
CA GLU A 331 7.57 18.54 18.94
C GLU A 331 7.20 19.26 20.24
N GLY A 332 8.22 19.45 21.08
CA GLY A 332 8.09 20.16 22.36
C GLY A 332 9.38 20.19 23.18
N ARG A 333 10.38 19.37 22.85
CA ARG A 333 11.72 19.39 23.49
C ARG A 333 12.86 19.33 22.49
N GLY A 334 12.76 20.12 21.41
CA GLY A 334 13.92 20.54 20.63
C GLY A 334 14.32 21.91 21.10
N GLY A 335 15.27 21.97 22.04
CA GLY A 335 15.88 23.24 22.43
C GLY A 335 16.47 23.91 21.19
N LYS A 336 16.32 25.24 21.11
CA LYS A 336 17.19 26.09 20.31
C LYS A 336 18.63 25.68 20.62
N VAL A 337 19.34 25.22 19.60
CA VAL A 337 20.79 25.27 19.58
C VAL A 337 21.09 26.29 18.50
N ASP A 338 21.62 27.42 18.94
CA ASP A 338 22.14 28.50 18.11
C ASP A 338 23.20 28.01 17.13
#